data_AF-A0A7S6M1R0-F1
#
_entry.id   AF-A0A7S6M1R0-F1
#
_cell.length_a   1.000
_cell.length_b   1.000
_cell.length_c   1.000
_cell.angle_alpha   90.00
_cell.angle_beta   90.00
_cell.angle_gamma   90.00
#
_symmetry.space_group_name_H-M   'P 1'
#
loop_
_entity.id
_entity.type
_entity.pdbx_description
1 polymer ?
#
loop_
_entity_poly.entity_id
_entity_poly.type
_entity_poly.pdbx_seq_one_letter_code
_entity_poly.pdbx_strand_id
1 'polypeptide(L)'
;MKPRPLIKLMALAVGASSLAAQNLSGGQVKLQITMQGASSGSSTYTHKLLPDGNKVVQLSVDLEAVGGRKVTVRTESTYGGKGEPLRVFHVTTSEGPRMRRQVVVTFDEKGAHAVEEVNGVRKVHTVELAPTAPSLNPSQFWFLRDAPKVGDSVQYFRFDVNELRWRLATTEYRGTESIQWNGKALKAHLVVEGDSKAWLDDKGLPYRMDVSGVKMERLAP
;
A
#
# COMPACT_ATOMS: atom_id res chain seq x y z
N MET A 1 16.82 -7.84 -27.50
CA MET A 1 15.53 -7.76 -26.79
C MET A 1 15.51 -6.50 -25.94
N LYS A 2 14.45 -5.68 -25.97
CA LYS A 2 14.31 -4.57 -25.01
C LYS A 2 13.94 -5.15 -23.64
N PRO A 3 14.52 -4.69 -22.51
CA PRO A 3 14.04 -5.10 -21.19
C PRO A 3 12.59 -4.63 -21.03
N ARG A 4 11.68 -5.56 -20.69
CA ARG A 4 10.32 -5.19 -20.28
C ARG A 4 10.42 -4.36 -18.99
N PRO A 5 9.64 -3.28 -18.84
CA PRO A 5 9.69 -2.47 -17.62
C PRO A 5 9.33 -3.36 -16.42
N LEU A 6 10.07 -3.21 -15.31
CA LEU A 6 9.62 -3.78 -14.04
C LEU A 6 8.24 -3.18 -13.73
N ILE A 7 7.32 -4.05 -13.32
CA ILE A 7 5.98 -3.65 -12.91
C ILE A 7 6.13 -2.72 -11.71
N LYS A 8 5.75 -1.45 -11.88
CA LYS A 8 5.68 -0.48 -10.77
C LYS A 8 4.45 -0.76 -9.93
N LEU A 9 4.52 -1.79 -9.09
CA LEU A 9 3.55 -1.99 -8.02
C LEU A 9 3.77 -0.88 -6.98
N MET A 10 2.92 0.15 -7.00
CA MET A 10 2.68 0.91 -5.79
C MET A 10 1.72 0.13 -4.90
N ALA A 11 2.01 0.08 -3.61
CA ALA A 11 1.05 -0.39 -2.64
C ALA A 11 -0.02 0.69 -2.45
N LEU A 12 -1.29 0.36 -2.71
CA LEU A 12 -2.39 1.02 -1.99
C LEU A 12 -2.27 0.52 -0.55
N ALA A 13 -1.68 1.37 0.31
CA ALA A 13 -1.40 1.07 1.70
C ALA A 13 -2.69 1.12 2.52
N VAL A 14 -3.45 0.06 2.42
CA VAL A 14 -4.51 -0.30 3.36
C VAL A 14 -4.01 -1.61 4.06
N GLY A 15 -4.57 -2.15 5.16
CA GLY A 15 -4.03 -3.42 5.70
C GLY A 15 -4.90 -4.37 6.56
N ALA A 16 -4.39 -5.57 6.95
CA ALA A 16 -4.90 -6.53 7.96
C ALA A 16 -3.84 -7.64 8.47
N SER A 17 -3.30 -7.73 9.72
CA SER A 17 -2.55 -8.97 10.18
C SER A 17 -2.82 -9.58 11.57
N SER A 18 -2.58 -10.90 11.72
CA SER A 18 -2.62 -11.65 13.00
C SER A 18 -1.24 -11.96 13.63
N LEU A 19 -1.10 -11.68 14.93
CA LEU A 19 -0.88 -12.66 16.02
C LEU A 19 -0.59 -11.97 17.36
N ALA A 20 -0.92 -12.66 18.46
CA ALA A 20 -0.81 -12.28 19.87
C ALA A 20 -1.69 -11.10 20.34
N ALA A 21 -2.54 -11.38 21.34
CA ALA A 21 -3.65 -10.54 21.74
C ALA A 21 -3.31 -9.53 22.85
N GLN A 22 -3.52 -8.25 22.54
CA GLN A 22 -4.23 -7.28 23.39
C GLN A 22 -5.18 -6.51 22.46
N ASN A 23 -6.22 -5.85 22.97
CA ASN A 23 -7.30 -5.25 22.15
C ASN A 23 -6.80 -4.16 21.19
N LEU A 24 -6.39 -4.57 19.99
CA LEU A 24 -5.77 -3.75 18.95
C LEU A 24 -6.60 -3.90 17.68
N SER A 25 -7.11 -2.81 17.12
CA SER A 25 -7.87 -2.85 15.88
C SER A 25 -6.96 -3.13 14.67
N GLY A 26 -7.12 -4.32 14.11
CA GLY A 26 -6.55 -4.75 12.83
C GLY A 26 -7.18 -6.08 12.35
N GLY A 27 -7.38 -6.25 11.05
CA GLY A 27 -7.90 -7.53 10.48
C GLY A 27 -6.80 -8.58 10.19
N GLN A 28 -7.07 -9.64 9.41
CA GLN A 28 -6.12 -10.19 8.40
C GLN A 28 -6.83 -10.53 7.08
N VAL A 29 -6.19 -10.29 5.92
CA VAL A 29 -6.66 -10.76 4.61
C VAL A 29 -5.51 -11.22 3.70
N LYS A 30 -5.80 -12.23 2.88
CA LYS A 30 -4.98 -12.65 1.74
C LYS A 30 -5.74 -12.33 0.46
N LEU A 31 -5.02 -11.94 -0.58
CA LEU A 31 -5.55 -11.53 -1.87
C LEU A 31 -4.92 -12.37 -2.99
N GLN A 32 -5.73 -12.84 -3.92
CA GLN A 32 -5.30 -13.37 -5.21
C GLN A 32 -4.88 -12.20 -6.11
N ILE A 33 -3.70 -12.29 -6.73
CA ILE A 33 -3.27 -11.30 -7.73
C ILE A 33 -3.61 -11.83 -9.12
N THR A 34 -4.22 -10.97 -9.93
CA THR A 34 -4.56 -11.21 -11.33
C THR A 34 -3.98 -10.09 -12.20
N MET A 35 -3.21 -10.47 -13.21
CA MET A 35 -2.65 -9.55 -14.22
C MET A 35 -3.02 -10.04 -15.62
N GLN A 36 -3.47 -9.12 -16.48
CA GLN A 36 -3.88 -9.46 -17.87
C GLN A 36 -4.91 -10.60 -17.95
N GLY A 37 -5.76 -10.74 -16.91
CA GLY A 37 -6.77 -11.81 -16.80
C GLY A 37 -6.26 -13.14 -16.22
N ALA A 38 -4.96 -13.32 -16.03
CA ALA A 38 -4.37 -14.55 -15.49
C ALA A 38 -3.97 -14.40 -14.01
N SER A 39 -4.16 -15.46 -13.22
CA SER A 39 -3.55 -15.59 -11.89
C SER A 39 -2.04 -15.38 -12.00
N SER A 40 -1.47 -14.49 -11.18
CA SER A 40 -0.08 -14.04 -11.29
C SER A 40 0.67 -14.01 -9.96
N GLY A 41 0.07 -14.55 -8.88
CA GLY A 41 0.65 -14.55 -7.54
C GLY A 41 -0.35 -14.25 -6.43
N SER A 42 0.14 -13.96 -5.23
CA SER A 42 -0.70 -13.64 -4.07
C SER A 42 -0.18 -12.44 -3.29
N SER A 43 -1.03 -11.86 -2.46
CA SER A 43 -0.69 -10.77 -1.55
C SER A 43 -1.23 -11.04 -0.16
N THR A 44 -0.42 -10.79 0.87
CA THR A 44 -0.88 -10.60 2.25
C THR A 44 -0.70 -9.13 2.62
N TYR A 45 -1.73 -8.55 3.19
CA TYR A 45 -1.91 -7.11 3.31
C TYR A 45 -2.24 -6.86 4.79
N THR A 46 -1.59 -5.91 5.48
CA THR A 46 -1.47 -5.85 6.95
C THR A 46 -1.71 -4.45 7.53
N HIS A 47 -2.55 -4.24 8.56
CA HIS A 47 -2.66 -2.98 9.29
C HIS A 47 -2.86 -3.27 10.77
N LYS A 48 -2.53 -2.27 11.58
CA LYS A 48 -2.71 -2.29 13.01
C LYS A 48 -2.71 -0.86 13.53
N LEU A 49 -3.70 -0.51 14.32
CA LEU A 49 -3.61 0.65 15.21
C LEU A 49 -2.74 0.26 16.42
N LEU A 50 -1.74 1.07 16.74
CA LEU A 50 -0.85 0.92 17.88
C LEU A 50 -1.41 1.67 19.11
N PRO A 51 -1.00 1.32 20.35
CA PRO A 51 -1.51 1.97 21.57
C PRO A 51 -1.25 3.48 21.67
N ASP A 52 -0.23 3.98 20.98
CA ASP A 52 0.12 5.40 20.87
C ASP A 52 -0.74 6.16 19.81
N GLY A 53 -1.69 5.47 19.17
CA GLY A 53 -2.53 6.01 18.09
C GLY A 53 -1.89 5.97 16.71
N ASN A 54 -0.63 5.52 16.57
CA ASN A 54 0.03 5.37 15.28
C ASN A 54 -0.55 4.18 14.51
N LYS A 55 -0.45 4.21 13.18
CA LYS A 55 -0.90 3.11 12.30
C LYS A 55 0.29 2.49 11.59
N VAL A 56 0.42 1.16 11.68
CA VAL A 56 1.31 0.40 10.80
C VAL A 56 0.49 -0.21 9.67
N VAL A 57 1.05 -0.25 8.46
CA VAL A 57 0.54 -0.95 7.29
C VAL A 57 1.66 -1.80 6.68
N GLN A 58 1.45 -3.06 6.32
CA GLN A 58 2.34 -3.89 5.49
C GLN A 58 1.61 -4.28 4.20
N LEU A 59 2.34 -4.44 3.11
CA LEU A 59 1.88 -5.17 1.93
C LEU A 59 3.00 -6.14 1.53
N SER A 60 2.69 -7.43 1.46
CA SER A 60 3.62 -8.49 1.09
C SER A 60 3.04 -9.20 -0.13
N VAL A 61 3.73 -9.12 -1.26
CA VAL A 61 3.29 -9.58 -2.57
C VAL A 61 4.29 -10.60 -3.08
N ASP A 62 3.82 -11.76 -3.48
CA ASP A 62 4.60 -12.81 -4.13
C ASP A 62 4.04 -13.02 -5.53
N LEU A 63 4.78 -12.56 -6.55
CA LEU A 63 4.41 -12.68 -7.97
C LEU A 63 5.13 -13.85 -8.63
N GLU A 64 4.36 -14.64 -9.36
CA GLU A 64 4.84 -15.65 -10.29
C GLU A 64 4.90 -15.01 -11.69
N ALA A 65 6.06 -14.46 -12.05
CA ALA A 65 6.15 -13.69 -13.30
C ALA A 65 6.05 -14.60 -14.53
N VAL A 66 5.38 -14.08 -15.57
CA VAL A 66 5.34 -14.66 -16.92
C VAL A 66 6.76 -14.91 -17.43
N GLY A 67 7.17 -16.18 -17.47
CA GLY A 67 8.56 -16.61 -17.71
C GLY A 67 9.27 -17.29 -16.53
N GLY A 68 8.54 -17.72 -15.49
CA GLY A 68 9.03 -18.64 -14.46
C GLY A 68 9.95 -18.02 -13.40
N ARG A 69 9.89 -16.71 -13.19
CA ARG A 69 10.73 -15.98 -12.24
C ARG A 69 9.87 -15.43 -11.11
N LYS A 70 10.23 -15.71 -9.86
CA LYS A 70 9.51 -15.10 -8.73
C LYS A 70 10.00 -13.69 -8.47
N VAL A 71 9.07 -12.81 -8.12
CA VAL A 71 9.32 -11.46 -7.61
C VAL A 71 8.57 -11.31 -6.30
N THR A 72 9.27 -11.04 -5.21
CA THR A 72 8.64 -10.73 -3.92
C THR A 72 8.79 -9.25 -3.61
N VAL A 73 7.74 -8.64 -3.08
CA VAL A 73 7.73 -7.24 -2.65
C VAL A 73 7.14 -7.17 -1.26
N ARG A 74 7.89 -6.66 -0.28
CA ARG A 74 7.36 -6.34 1.06
C ARG A 74 7.52 -4.85 1.31
N THR A 75 6.40 -4.16 1.50
CA THR A 75 6.33 -2.77 1.96
C THR A 75 5.78 -2.76 3.39
N GLU A 76 6.24 -1.82 4.21
CA GLU A 76 5.78 -1.56 5.57
C GLU A 76 5.82 -0.04 5.81
N SER A 77 4.65 0.59 5.95
CA SER A 77 4.48 2.02 6.19
C SER A 77 4.01 2.27 7.62
N THR A 78 4.60 3.23 8.31
CA THR A 78 4.18 3.69 9.64
C THR A 78 3.70 5.13 9.53
N TYR A 79 2.53 5.41 10.11
CA TYR A 79 1.88 6.72 10.11
C TYR A 79 1.63 7.21 11.54
N GLY A 80 1.78 8.51 11.74
CA GLY A 80 1.39 9.23 12.94
C GLY A 80 -0.13 9.26 13.13
N GLY A 81 -0.59 9.52 14.34
CA GLY A 81 -2.02 9.49 14.69
C GLY A 81 -2.94 10.45 13.92
N LYS A 82 -2.41 11.43 13.18
CA LYS A 82 -3.17 12.32 12.27
C LYS A 82 -2.93 12.01 10.78
N GLY A 83 -2.12 10.99 10.47
CA GLY A 83 -1.76 10.61 9.10
C GLY A 83 -0.41 11.14 8.63
N GLU A 84 0.43 11.68 9.52
CA GLU A 84 1.84 11.98 9.23
C GLU A 84 2.53 10.72 8.67
N PRO A 85 3.25 10.73 7.54
CA PRO A 85 4.17 9.66 7.22
C PRO A 85 5.33 9.69 8.24
N LEU A 86 5.68 8.56 8.85
CA LEU A 86 6.81 8.46 9.79
C LEU A 86 7.95 7.60 9.23
N ARG A 87 7.60 6.46 8.64
CA ARG A 87 8.58 5.54 8.03
C ARG A 87 7.95 4.73 6.90
N VAL A 88 8.75 4.40 5.88
CA VAL A 88 8.46 3.30 4.95
C VAL A 88 9.68 2.39 4.83
N PHE A 89 9.51 1.10 5.09
CA PHE A 89 10.43 0.05 4.66
C PHE A 89 9.85 -0.60 3.40
N HIS A 90 10.68 -0.79 2.37
CA HIS A 90 10.28 -1.43 1.13
C HIS A 90 11.42 -2.34 0.65
N VAL A 91 11.14 -3.60 0.36
CA VAL A 91 12.11 -4.52 -0.24
C VAL A 91 11.47 -5.24 -1.42
N THR A 92 12.18 -5.24 -2.54
CA THR A 92 11.87 -6.06 -3.71
C THR A 92 13.00 -7.06 -3.92
N THR A 93 12.66 -8.34 -4.09
CA THR A 93 13.60 -9.38 -4.50
C THR A 93 13.13 -10.04 -5.79
N SER A 94 14.06 -10.49 -6.64
CA SER A 94 13.73 -11.27 -7.83
C SER A 94 14.73 -12.39 -8.09
N GLU A 95 14.22 -13.58 -8.38
CA GLU A 95 15.00 -14.80 -8.65
C GLU A 95 15.60 -14.86 -10.06
N GLY A 96 15.24 -13.93 -10.96
CA GLY A 96 15.74 -13.89 -12.35
C GLY A 96 17.21 -13.41 -12.45
N PRO A 97 17.51 -12.25 -13.05
CA PRO A 97 18.75 -11.58 -12.69
C PRO A 97 18.68 -11.31 -11.18
N ARG A 98 19.50 -12.00 -10.38
CA ARG A 98 19.42 -11.98 -8.91
C ARG A 98 19.54 -10.54 -8.43
N MET A 99 18.43 -10.00 -7.91
CA MET A 99 18.33 -8.62 -7.48
C MET A 99 17.65 -8.56 -6.12
N ARG A 100 18.22 -7.76 -5.23
CA ARG A 100 17.62 -7.30 -3.98
C ARG A 100 17.73 -5.78 -3.94
N ARG A 101 16.60 -5.07 -3.97
CA ARG A 101 16.52 -3.64 -3.70
C ARG A 101 15.77 -3.44 -2.40
N GLN A 102 16.43 -2.87 -1.39
CA GLN A 102 15.82 -2.42 -0.15
C GLN A 102 15.84 -0.89 -0.11
N VAL A 103 14.77 -0.28 0.36
CA VAL A 103 14.65 1.15 0.64
C VAL A 103 14.08 1.30 2.04
N VAL A 104 14.71 2.12 2.87
CA VAL A 104 14.15 2.55 4.15
C VAL A 104 14.09 4.07 4.15
N VAL A 105 12.88 4.61 4.25
CA VAL A 105 12.63 6.05 4.29
C VAL A 105 12.13 6.41 5.68
N THR A 106 12.73 7.42 6.30
CA THR A 106 12.18 8.12 7.47
C THR A 106 11.80 9.53 7.08
N PHE A 107 10.76 10.07 7.71
CA PHE A 107 10.20 11.37 7.37
C PHE A 107 10.26 12.33 8.56
N ASP A 108 10.45 13.60 8.25
CA ASP A 108 10.37 14.72 9.19
C ASP A 108 9.69 15.91 8.51
N GLU A 109 9.68 17.07 9.18
CA GLU A 109 9.09 18.31 8.65
C GLU A 109 9.80 18.87 7.40
N LYS A 110 11.06 18.45 7.14
CA LYS A 110 11.87 18.90 6.00
C LYS A 110 11.72 17.97 4.79
N GLY A 111 11.34 16.72 5.00
CA GLY A 111 11.00 15.79 3.91
C GLY A 111 11.36 14.34 4.21
N ALA A 112 12.07 13.72 3.27
CA ALA A 112 12.35 12.29 3.27
C ALA A 112 13.85 12.01 3.29
N HIS A 113 14.29 11.16 4.23
CA HIS A 113 15.63 10.58 4.26
C HIS A 113 15.54 9.11 3.89
N ALA A 114 15.99 8.76 2.69
CA ALA A 114 15.92 7.41 2.13
C ALA A 114 17.31 6.75 2.07
N VAL A 115 17.44 5.60 2.73
CA VAL A 115 18.56 4.67 2.55
C VAL A 115 18.15 3.62 1.52
N GLU A 116 18.82 3.61 0.37
CA GLU A 116 18.64 2.62 -0.68
C GLU A 116 19.81 1.64 -0.67
N GLU A 117 19.54 0.35 -0.73
CA GLU A 117 20.54 -0.71 -0.89
C GLU A 117 20.15 -1.57 -2.10
N VAL A 118 21.03 -1.64 -3.10
CA VAL A 118 20.86 -2.51 -4.27
C VAL A 118 22.02 -3.48 -4.32
N ASN A 119 21.72 -4.78 -4.15
CA ASN A 119 22.71 -5.86 -4.17
C ASN A 119 23.92 -5.60 -3.23
N GLY A 120 23.67 -5.05 -2.03
CA GLY A 120 24.69 -4.70 -1.04
C GLY A 120 25.33 -3.31 -1.23
N VAL A 121 25.13 -2.64 -2.36
CA VAL A 121 25.59 -1.26 -2.57
C VAL A 121 24.60 -0.29 -1.96
N ARG A 122 25.03 0.43 -0.91
CA ARG A 122 24.22 1.41 -0.18
C ARG A 122 24.38 2.83 -0.74
N LYS A 123 23.26 3.55 -0.84
CA LYS A 123 23.15 4.98 -1.14
C LYS A 123 22.24 5.66 -0.12
N VAL A 124 22.45 6.95 0.09
CA VAL A 124 21.60 7.80 0.93
C VAL A 124 21.09 8.93 0.06
N HIS A 125 19.80 9.22 0.16
CA HIS A 125 19.11 10.26 -0.57
C HIS A 125 18.34 11.12 0.44
N THR A 126 18.48 12.44 0.37
CA THR A 126 17.60 13.39 1.08
C THR A 126 16.75 14.08 0.03
N VAL A 127 15.43 14.09 0.24
CA VAL A 127 14.45 14.61 -0.71
C VAL A 127 13.54 15.57 0.04
N GLU A 128 13.81 16.86 -0.15
CA GLU A 128 13.08 17.93 0.51
C GLU A 128 11.60 17.92 0.12
N LEU A 129 10.75 18.17 1.11
CA LEU A 129 9.35 18.52 0.92
C LEU A 129 9.25 20.05 1.06
N ALA A 130 8.55 20.71 0.13
CA ALA A 130 8.37 22.16 0.23
C ALA A 130 7.64 22.50 1.55
N PRO A 131 8.04 23.53 2.32
CA PRO A 131 7.49 23.77 3.67
C PRO A 131 5.97 23.97 3.77
N THR A 132 5.32 24.34 2.66
CA THR A 132 3.86 24.53 2.56
C THR A 132 3.13 23.35 1.93
N ALA A 133 3.83 22.28 1.56
CA ALA A 133 3.25 21.11 0.92
C ALA A 133 2.53 20.21 1.95
N PRO A 134 1.25 19.85 1.72
CA PRO A 134 0.51 19.01 2.66
C PRO A 134 1.14 17.61 2.73
N SER A 135 1.57 17.18 3.92
CA SER A 135 2.12 15.83 4.17
C SER A 135 1.13 14.89 4.86
N LEU A 136 0.17 15.43 5.61
CA LEU A 136 -0.80 14.67 6.40
C LEU A 136 -1.76 13.90 5.50
N ASN A 137 -1.91 12.59 5.76
CA ASN A 137 -2.91 11.75 5.12
C ASN A 137 -3.90 11.12 6.13
N PRO A 138 -4.87 11.89 6.67
CA PRO A 138 -5.89 11.36 7.58
C PRO A 138 -6.77 10.25 6.95
N SER A 139 -6.81 10.11 5.61
CA SER A 139 -7.54 9.00 4.98
C SER A 139 -7.01 7.61 5.39
N GLN A 140 -5.79 7.54 5.92
CA GLN A 140 -5.24 6.34 6.53
C GLN A 140 -6.06 5.80 7.71
N PHE A 141 -6.85 6.62 8.39
CA PHE A 141 -7.63 6.24 9.59
C PHE A 141 -9.13 6.02 9.29
N TRP A 142 -9.55 6.18 8.03
CA TRP A 142 -10.89 5.83 7.57
C TRP A 142 -11.18 4.35 7.82
N PHE A 143 -12.38 4.06 8.32
CA PHE A 143 -12.86 2.70 8.68
C PHE A 143 -12.08 1.99 9.79
N LEU A 144 -11.17 2.71 10.48
CA LEU A 144 -10.43 2.23 11.66
C LEU A 144 -10.81 2.99 12.93
N ARG A 145 -10.82 4.32 12.83
CA ARG A 145 -11.21 5.26 13.88
C ARG A 145 -12.20 6.29 13.34
N ASP A 146 -11.95 6.74 12.11
CA ASP A 146 -12.67 7.86 11.50
C ASP A 146 -13.66 7.31 10.47
N ALA A 147 -14.90 7.82 10.47
CA ALA A 147 -15.94 7.45 9.51
C ALA A 147 -16.05 8.54 8.43
N PRO A 148 -15.57 8.30 7.18
CA PRO A 148 -15.62 9.33 6.14
C PRO A 148 -17.04 9.52 5.59
N LYS A 149 -17.32 10.75 5.15
CA LYS A 149 -18.52 11.13 4.40
C LYS A 149 -18.26 11.03 2.90
N VAL A 150 -19.30 10.73 2.12
CA VAL A 150 -19.19 10.65 0.65
C VAL A 150 -18.71 12.00 0.11
N GLY A 151 -17.61 11.97 -0.66
CA GLY A 151 -16.95 13.17 -1.17
C GLY A 151 -15.80 13.70 -0.28
N ASP A 152 -15.57 13.11 0.90
CA ASP A 152 -14.38 13.42 1.70
C ASP A 152 -13.12 13.12 0.88
N SER A 153 -12.23 14.11 0.82
CA SER A 153 -11.06 14.10 -0.05
C SER A 153 -9.84 14.67 0.68
N VAL A 154 -8.69 14.03 0.51
CA VAL A 154 -7.44 14.35 1.18
C VAL A 154 -6.35 14.50 0.13
N GLN A 155 -5.88 15.74 -0.07
CA GLN A 155 -4.73 16.02 -0.91
C GLN A 155 -3.46 16.05 -0.05
N TYR A 156 -2.45 15.28 -0.45
CA TYR A 156 -1.17 15.16 0.26
C TYR A 156 -0.04 14.79 -0.70
N PHE A 157 1.19 15.14 -0.37
CA PHE A 157 2.37 14.64 -1.06
C PHE A 157 2.73 13.26 -0.52
N ARG A 158 2.57 12.24 -1.37
CA ARG A 158 3.04 10.88 -1.10
C ARG A 158 4.47 10.72 -1.59
N PHE A 159 5.31 10.07 -0.79
CA PHE A 159 6.65 9.68 -1.24
C PHE A 159 6.62 8.40 -2.09
N ASP A 160 7.14 8.49 -3.31
CA ASP A 160 7.33 7.35 -4.21
C ASP A 160 8.63 6.61 -3.85
N VAL A 161 8.53 5.44 -3.20
CA VAL A 161 9.71 4.62 -2.83
C VAL A 161 10.40 3.94 -4.02
N ASN A 162 9.77 3.90 -5.20
CA ASN A 162 10.37 3.36 -6.41
C ASN A 162 11.20 4.42 -7.14
N GLU A 163 10.76 5.68 -7.12
CA GLU A 163 11.39 6.80 -7.82
C GLU A 163 12.14 7.77 -6.90
N LEU A 164 12.02 7.58 -5.58
CA LEU A 164 12.60 8.41 -4.52
C LEU A 164 12.25 9.89 -4.67
N ARG A 165 10.96 10.19 -4.88
CA ARG A 165 10.45 11.56 -5.01
C ARG A 165 9.06 11.74 -4.43
N TRP A 166 8.75 12.97 -4.03
CA TRP A 166 7.40 13.37 -3.68
C TRP A 166 6.50 13.44 -4.91
N ARG A 167 5.24 13.00 -4.77
CA ARG A 167 4.18 13.10 -5.77
C ARG A 167 2.92 13.60 -5.08
N LEU A 168 2.27 14.62 -5.64
CA LEU A 168 0.95 15.03 -5.20
C LEU A 168 -0.04 13.89 -5.45
N ALA A 169 -0.81 13.52 -4.43
CA ALA A 169 -1.85 12.51 -4.46
C ALA A 169 -3.13 13.09 -3.86
N THR A 170 -4.28 12.59 -4.32
CA THR A 170 -5.59 12.91 -3.76
C THR A 170 -6.30 11.59 -3.49
N THR A 171 -6.59 11.30 -2.22
CA THR A 171 -7.42 10.15 -1.82
C THR A 171 -8.85 10.62 -1.60
N GLU A 172 -9.83 9.98 -2.23
CA GLU A 172 -11.25 10.34 -2.20
C GLU A 172 -12.11 9.14 -1.76
N TYR A 173 -13.06 9.34 -0.84
CA TYR A 173 -14.08 8.34 -0.52
C TYR A 173 -15.38 8.59 -1.29
N ARG A 174 -15.74 7.64 -2.16
CA ARG A 174 -16.87 7.75 -3.10
C ARG A 174 -18.17 7.12 -2.63
N GLY A 175 -18.27 6.79 -1.34
CA GLY A 175 -19.42 6.06 -0.81
C GLY A 175 -19.30 4.55 -1.02
N THR A 176 -20.45 3.88 -1.09
CA THR A 176 -20.49 2.41 -1.14
C THR A 176 -21.04 1.90 -2.46
N GLU A 177 -20.34 0.94 -3.06
CA GLU A 177 -20.75 0.24 -4.27
C GLU A 177 -21.15 -1.20 -3.96
N SER A 178 -21.98 -1.80 -4.82
CA SER A 178 -22.24 -3.24 -4.81
C SER A 178 -21.21 -3.93 -5.71
N ILE A 179 -20.42 -4.84 -5.15
CA ILE A 179 -19.44 -5.63 -5.89
C ILE A 179 -19.82 -7.11 -5.88
N GLN A 180 -19.44 -7.82 -6.94
CA GLN A 180 -19.52 -9.27 -6.99
C GLN A 180 -18.24 -9.87 -6.39
N TRP A 181 -18.39 -10.70 -5.37
CA TRP A 181 -17.30 -11.41 -4.71
C TRP A 181 -17.73 -12.82 -4.36
N ASN A 182 -16.99 -13.83 -4.82
CA ASN A 182 -17.32 -15.26 -4.66
C ASN A 182 -18.78 -15.60 -5.05
N GLY A 183 -19.25 -15.02 -6.17
CA GLY A 183 -20.61 -15.22 -6.69
C GLY A 183 -21.74 -14.55 -5.88
N LYS A 184 -21.40 -13.71 -4.90
CA LYS A 184 -22.37 -12.95 -4.08
C LYS A 184 -22.18 -11.45 -4.30
N ALA A 185 -23.29 -10.72 -4.39
CA ALA A 185 -23.28 -9.28 -4.27
C ALA A 185 -23.01 -8.89 -2.80
N LEU A 186 -22.07 -7.98 -2.57
CA LEU A 186 -21.83 -7.37 -1.26
C LEU A 186 -21.60 -5.87 -1.39
N LYS A 187 -21.88 -5.14 -0.30
CA LYS A 187 -21.64 -3.70 -0.19
C LYS A 187 -20.19 -3.47 0.24
N ALA A 188 -19.47 -2.62 -0.48
CA ALA A 188 -18.09 -2.24 -0.16
C ALA A 188 -17.88 -0.73 -0.27
N HIS A 189 -17.04 -0.17 0.59
CA HIS A 189 -16.64 1.24 0.58
C HIS A 189 -15.58 1.49 -0.51
N LEU A 190 -15.88 2.35 -1.48
CA LEU A 190 -14.94 2.71 -2.54
C LEU A 190 -14.06 3.90 -2.13
N VAL A 191 -12.75 3.66 -2.06
CA VAL A 191 -11.71 4.69 -1.95
C VAL A 191 -10.91 4.74 -3.26
N VAL A 192 -10.64 5.94 -3.77
CA VAL A 192 -9.93 6.17 -5.04
C VAL A 192 -8.71 7.05 -4.80
N GLU A 193 -7.60 6.74 -5.48
CA GLU A 193 -6.40 7.58 -5.51
C GLU A 193 -5.77 7.54 -6.91
N GLY A 194 -5.96 8.61 -7.69
CA GLY A 194 -5.63 8.63 -9.11
C GLY A 194 -6.35 7.50 -9.87
N ASP A 195 -5.60 6.72 -10.65
CA ASP A 195 -6.13 5.54 -11.36
C ASP A 195 -6.36 4.31 -10.46
N SER A 196 -5.99 4.40 -9.17
CA SER A 196 -6.03 3.26 -8.25
C SER A 196 -7.32 3.27 -7.43
N LYS A 197 -7.88 2.08 -7.16
CA LYS A 197 -9.15 1.90 -6.45
C LYS A 197 -9.02 0.82 -5.38
N ALA A 198 -9.70 1.01 -4.25
CA ALA A 198 -9.86 -0.01 -3.22
C ALA A 198 -11.34 -0.10 -2.80
N TRP A 199 -11.88 -1.31 -2.78
CA TRP A 199 -13.23 -1.62 -2.28
C TRP A 199 -13.09 -2.33 -0.94
N LEU A 200 -13.39 -1.61 0.14
CA LEU A 200 -13.11 -1.98 1.53
C LEU A 200 -14.38 -2.48 2.25
N ASP A 201 -14.20 -3.30 3.27
CA ASP A 201 -15.21 -3.54 4.31
C ASP A 201 -15.24 -2.43 5.36
N ASP A 202 -16.21 -2.51 6.26
CA ASP A 202 -16.44 -1.55 7.36
C ASP A 202 -15.26 -1.44 8.36
N LYS A 203 -14.23 -2.29 8.23
CA LYS A 203 -12.99 -2.28 9.03
C LYS A 203 -11.78 -1.79 8.23
N GLY A 204 -11.97 -1.35 6.99
CA GLY A 204 -10.89 -0.88 6.11
C GLY A 204 -10.05 -2.01 5.51
N LEU A 205 -10.61 -3.21 5.31
CA LEU A 205 -9.94 -4.35 4.65
C LEU A 205 -10.57 -4.59 3.25
N PRO A 206 -9.78 -4.74 2.17
CA PRO A 206 -10.27 -4.83 0.82
C PRO A 206 -10.90 -6.18 0.58
N TYR A 207 -12.06 -6.13 -0.07
CA TYR A 207 -12.50 -7.17 -0.96
C TYR A 207 -11.72 -7.13 -2.28
N ARG A 208 -11.35 -5.94 -2.74
CA ARG A 208 -10.59 -5.74 -3.99
C ARG A 208 -9.72 -4.48 -3.94
N MET A 209 -8.57 -4.53 -4.61
CA MET A 209 -7.80 -3.36 -5.03
C MET A 209 -7.44 -3.46 -6.51
N ASP A 210 -7.56 -2.36 -7.24
CA ASP A 210 -7.03 -2.20 -8.59
C ASP A 210 -5.91 -1.17 -8.55
N VAL A 211 -4.69 -1.53 -8.92
CA VAL A 211 -3.53 -0.63 -8.94
C VAL A 211 -2.73 -0.80 -10.21
N SER A 212 -2.66 0.24 -11.04
CA SER A 212 -1.88 0.26 -12.30
C SER A 212 -2.14 -0.96 -13.22
N GLY A 213 -3.40 -1.41 -13.31
CA GLY A 213 -3.80 -2.57 -14.12
C GLY A 213 -3.58 -3.93 -13.45
N VAL A 214 -3.13 -3.98 -12.20
CA VAL A 214 -3.06 -5.18 -11.37
C VAL A 214 -4.28 -5.24 -10.46
N LYS A 215 -5.02 -6.36 -10.54
CA LYS A 215 -6.19 -6.63 -9.71
C LYS A 215 -5.77 -7.52 -8.54
N MET A 216 -6.15 -7.16 -7.32
CA MET A 216 -5.93 -7.94 -6.10
C MET A 216 -7.27 -8.20 -5.44
N GLU A 217 -7.72 -9.45 -5.36
CA GLU A 217 -9.04 -9.80 -4.82
C GLU A 217 -8.92 -10.70 -3.60
N ARG A 218 -9.66 -10.38 -2.55
CA ARG A 218 -9.70 -11.12 -1.29
C ARG A 218 -10.04 -12.58 -1.55
N LEU A 219 -9.20 -13.49 -1.08
CA LEU A 219 -9.56 -14.91 -1.00
C LEU A 219 -10.75 -15.05 -0.02
N ALA A 220 -11.57 -16.07 -0.23
CA ALA A 220 -12.73 -16.32 0.63
C ALA A 220 -12.34 -16.40 2.13
N PRO A 221 -13.28 -16.10 3.06
CA PRO A 221 -13.03 -16.13 4.50
C PRO A 221 -12.55 -17.50 5.00
#